data_AF-A0AAW9HPT4-F1
#
_entry.id   AF-A0AAW9HPT4-F1
#
_cell.length_a   1.000
_cell.length_b   1.000
_cell.length_c   1.000
_cell.angle_alpha   90.00
_cell.angle_beta   90.00
_cell.angle_gamma   90.00
#
_symmetry.space_group_name_H-M   'P 1'
#
loop_
_entity.id
_entity.type
_entity.pdbx_description
1 polymer ?
#
loop_
_entity_poly.entity_id
_entity_poly.type
_entity_poly.pdbx_seq_one_letter_code
_entity_poly.pdbx_strand_id
1 'polypeptide(L)'
;GNLGQVLALDTSMSGLPLTVRDAEGGVLAPAGLAGRGLWLGVPPAPPPYRAGPRIGISRNKEAPLRFWLPGDPTVSGRHSAGRPRRSALAQ
;
A
#
# COMPACT_ATOMS: atom_id res chain seq x y z
N GLY A 1 -0.27 -11.86 -2.36
CA GLY A 1 0.83 -11.37 -1.48
C GLY A 1 0.32 -11.27 -0.05
N ASN A 2 1.19 -11.05 0.93
CA ASN A 2 0.88 -11.18 2.37
C ASN A 2 -0.39 -10.40 2.79
N LEU A 3 -0.50 -9.12 2.41
CA LEU A 3 -1.66 -8.29 2.77
C LEU A 3 -2.98 -8.87 2.24
N GLY A 4 -2.99 -9.33 0.99
CA GLY A 4 -4.19 -9.92 0.38
C GLY A 4 -4.63 -11.20 1.10
N GLN A 5 -3.70 -12.03 1.53
CA GLN A 5 -4.04 -13.25 2.29
C GLN A 5 -4.65 -12.93 3.67
N VAL A 6 -4.06 -11.98 4.40
CA VAL A 6 -4.56 -11.55 5.73
C VAL A 6 -5.96 -10.97 5.64
N LEU A 7 -6.26 -10.25 4.57
CA LEU A 7 -7.57 -9.62 4.34
C LEU A 7 -8.55 -10.54 3.58
N ALA A 8 -8.19 -11.80 3.33
CA ALA A 8 -8.97 -12.75 2.52
C ALA A 8 -9.39 -12.17 1.15
N LEU A 9 -8.51 -11.37 0.53
CA LEU A 9 -8.70 -10.82 -0.80
C LEU A 9 -8.29 -11.84 -1.85
N ASP A 10 -9.14 -12.04 -2.84
CA ASP A 10 -8.89 -12.90 -3.98
C ASP A 10 -9.38 -12.25 -5.29
N THR A 11 -9.09 -12.90 -6.41
CA THR A 11 -9.36 -12.35 -7.74
C THR A 11 -10.85 -12.25 -8.08
N SER A 12 -11.74 -12.98 -7.40
CA SER A 12 -13.19 -12.82 -7.56
C SER A 12 -13.70 -11.45 -7.11
N MET A 13 -12.90 -10.74 -6.30
CA MET A 13 -13.17 -9.38 -5.85
C MET A 13 -12.68 -8.31 -6.84
N SER A 14 -12.06 -8.70 -7.95
CA SER A 14 -11.58 -7.74 -8.96
C SER A 14 -12.76 -7.03 -9.60
N GLY A 15 -12.67 -5.70 -9.71
CA GLY A 15 -13.78 -4.87 -10.21
C GLY A 15 -14.86 -4.60 -9.17
N LEU A 16 -14.78 -5.20 -7.97
CA LEU A 16 -15.59 -4.74 -6.85
C LEU A 16 -15.16 -3.32 -6.48
N PRO A 17 -16.14 -2.45 -6.25
CA PRO A 17 -15.86 -1.07 -5.94
C PRO A 17 -15.41 -0.86 -4.47
N LEU A 18 -14.68 0.23 -4.25
CA LEU A 18 -14.21 0.66 -2.93
C LEU A 18 -15.01 1.88 -2.46
N THR A 19 -15.55 1.82 -1.25
CA THR A 19 -16.24 2.97 -0.62
C THR A 19 -15.24 3.83 0.15
N VAL A 20 -15.35 5.16 0.08
CA VAL A 20 -14.55 6.07 0.91
C VAL A 20 -15.42 6.64 2.03
N ARG A 21 -14.92 6.60 3.26
CA ARG A 21 -15.61 7.10 4.45
C ARG A 21 -14.82 8.22 5.11
N ASP A 22 -15.52 9.23 5.61
CA ASP A 22 -14.96 10.24 6.49
C ASP A 22 -14.74 9.69 7.91
N ALA A 23 -14.26 10.54 8.83
CA ALA A 23 -13.99 10.17 10.21
C ALA A 23 -15.29 9.86 10.99
N GLU A 24 -16.40 10.45 10.59
CA GLU A 24 -17.74 10.31 11.17
C GLU A 24 -18.51 9.11 10.59
N GLY A 25 -17.92 8.38 9.63
CA GLY A 25 -18.52 7.23 8.96
C GLY A 25 -19.49 7.59 7.82
N GLY A 26 -19.59 8.87 7.46
CA GLY A 26 -20.26 9.36 6.28
C GLY A 26 -19.58 8.85 5.00
N VAL A 27 -20.38 8.61 3.96
CA VAL A 27 -19.90 8.08 2.68
C VAL A 27 -19.52 9.24 1.77
N LEU A 28 -18.22 9.41 1.51
CA LEU A 28 -17.67 10.48 0.68
C LEU A 28 -17.72 10.17 -0.82
N ALA A 29 -17.79 8.90 -1.20
CA ALA A 29 -17.99 8.46 -2.57
C ALA A 29 -18.76 7.13 -2.56
N PRO A 30 -19.86 7.00 -3.32
CA PRO A 30 -20.53 5.72 -3.44
C PRO A 30 -19.78 4.89 -4.47
N ALA A 31 -19.48 3.64 -4.15
CA ALA A 31 -19.20 2.66 -5.19
C ALA A 31 -19.51 1.27 -4.63
N GLY A 32 -20.67 0.70 -5.04
CA GLY A 32 -21.00 -0.73 -4.93
C GLY A 32 -22.15 -1.17 -4.04
N LEU A 33 -22.95 -2.09 -4.58
CA LEU A 33 -24.02 -2.80 -3.87
C LEU A 33 -23.54 -3.42 -2.56
N ALA A 34 -24.42 -3.35 -1.56
CA ALA A 34 -24.25 -3.98 -0.26
C ALA A 34 -24.03 -5.50 -0.40
N GLY A 35 -22.80 -5.92 -0.14
CA GLY A 35 -22.39 -7.33 -0.10
C GLY A 35 -20.87 -7.43 -0.16
N ARG A 36 -20.22 -7.71 1.00
CA ARG A 36 -18.75 -7.68 1.19
C ARG A 36 -18.10 -6.36 0.75
N GLY A 37 -18.45 -5.27 1.42
CA GLY A 37 -17.92 -3.94 1.11
C GLY A 37 -16.52 -3.71 1.68
N LEU A 38 -15.55 -3.48 0.79
CA LEU A 38 -14.25 -2.89 1.15
C LEU A 38 -14.40 -1.37 1.22
N TRP A 39 -13.82 -0.77 2.25
CA TRP A 39 -13.85 0.68 2.43
C TRP A 39 -12.49 1.23 2.85
N LEU A 40 -12.27 2.50 2.53
CA LEU A 40 -11.10 3.28 2.92
C LEU A 40 -11.57 4.41 3.85
N GLY A 41 -10.95 4.52 5.02
CA GLY A 41 -11.14 5.67 5.92
C GLY A 41 -10.17 6.77 5.56
N VAL A 42 -10.64 8.02 5.54
CA VAL A 42 -9.76 9.18 5.37
C VAL A 42 -8.91 9.37 6.63
N PRO A 43 -7.58 9.51 6.52
CA PRO A 43 -6.75 9.79 7.67
C PRO A 43 -7.00 11.22 8.20
N PRO A 44 -6.84 11.48 9.50
CA PRO A 44 -7.08 12.80 10.10
C PRO A 44 -6.14 13.89 9.56
N ALA A 45 -4.96 13.50 9.08
CA ALA A 45 -4.03 14.38 8.38
C ALA A 45 -3.22 13.58 7.34
N PRO A 46 -2.73 14.22 6.27
CA PRO A 46 -1.82 13.56 5.33
C PRO A 46 -0.53 13.11 6.03
N PRO A 47 -0.16 11.81 5.96
CA PRO A 47 1.06 11.33 6.60
C PRO A 47 2.31 11.77 5.82
N PRO A 48 3.47 11.87 6.48
CA PRO A 48 4.73 12.04 5.77
C PRO A 48 4.99 10.84 4.87
N TYR A 49 5.56 11.08 3.68
CA TYR A 49 5.90 10.01 2.74
C TYR A 49 7.28 10.22 2.11
N ARG A 50 7.86 9.12 1.63
CA ARG A 50 8.99 9.10 0.69
C ARG A 50 8.55 8.47 -0.62
N ALA A 51 9.22 8.84 -1.70
CA ALA A 51 8.99 8.28 -3.04
C ALA A 51 10.27 7.67 -3.60
N GLY A 52 10.13 6.70 -4.50
CA GLY A 52 11.26 6.04 -5.15
C GLY A 52 10.86 4.89 -6.09
N PRO A 53 11.84 4.10 -6.56
CA PRO A 53 11.61 2.99 -7.48
C PRO A 53 10.57 1.98 -7.00
N ARG A 54 9.77 1.48 -7.93
CA ARG A 54 8.85 0.36 -7.67
C ARG A 54 9.64 -0.95 -7.47
N ILE A 55 9.06 -1.87 -6.71
CA ILE A 55 9.66 -3.17 -6.43
C ILE A 55 9.30 -4.16 -7.55
N GLY A 56 10.27 -4.98 -7.97
CA GLY A 56 10.03 -6.11 -8.89
C GLY A 56 9.79 -5.73 -10.35
N ILE A 57 10.13 -4.51 -10.76
CA ILE A 57 9.99 -4.05 -12.15
C ILE A 57 11.33 -4.07 -12.89
N SER A 58 11.29 -4.43 -14.18
CA SER A 58 12.47 -4.44 -15.06
C SER A 58 12.52 -3.24 -16.01
N ARG A 59 11.39 -2.55 -16.21
CA ARG A 59 11.26 -1.38 -17.10
C ARG A 59 10.82 -0.17 -16.29
N ASN A 60 11.28 1.02 -16.69
CA ASN A 60 10.99 2.28 -16.00
C ASN A 60 11.35 2.22 -14.50
N LYS A 61 12.55 1.71 -14.20
CA LYS A 61 13.03 1.42 -12.84
C LYS A 61 13.22 2.68 -12.01
N GLU A 62 13.72 3.75 -12.63
CA GLU A 62 14.09 4.98 -11.93
C GLU A 62 12.90 5.87 -11.58
N ALA A 63 11.71 5.61 -12.15
CA ALA A 63 10.54 6.44 -11.89
C ALA A 63 10.08 6.32 -10.41
N PRO A 64 9.86 7.45 -9.71
CA PRO A 64 9.53 7.49 -8.28
C PRO A 64 8.05 7.21 -8.03
N LEU A 65 7.55 6.07 -8.51
CA LEU A 65 6.13 5.70 -8.50
C LEU A 65 5.77 4.71 -7.38
N ARG A 66 6.60 4.62 -6.35
CA ARG A 66 6.31 3.90 -5.11
C ARG A 66 6.42 4.88 -3.94
N PHE A 67 5.38 4.92 -3.10
CA PHE A 67 5.29 5.79 -1.94
C PHE A 67 5.26 4.96 -0.65
N TRP A 68 5.89 5.43 0.42
CA TRP A 68 5.91 4.73 1.72
C TRP A 68 6.14 5.65 2.92
N LEU A 69 5.78 5.17 4.11
CA LEU A 69 6.01 5.82 5.40
C LEU A 69 7.49 5.72 5.80
N PRO A 70 8.20 6.82 6.06
CA PRO A 70 9.61 6.77 6.44
C PRO A 70 9.84 6.05 7.77
N GLY A 71 10.72 5.05 7.80
CA GLY A 71 11.11 4.36 9.02
C GLY A 71 10.08 3.35 9.57
N ASP A 72 8.92 3.25 8.93
CA ASP A 72 7.85 2.36 9.40
C ASP A 72 8.22 0.88 9.17
N PRO A 73 8.16 0.03 10.21
CA PRO A 73 8.57 -1.38 10.12
C PRO A 73 7.63 -2.22 9.26
N THR A 74 6.41 -1.75 8.98
CA THR A 74 5.44 -2.46 8.13
C THR A 74 5.73 -2.30 6.64
N VAL A 75 6.61 -1.37 6.26
CA VAL A 75 6.97 -1.13 4.85
C VAL A 75 7.74 -2.32 4.30
N SER A 76 7.22 -2.91 3.22
CA SER A 76 7.90 -3.99 2.51
C SER A 76 9.16 -3.50 1.77
N GLY A 77 10.12 -4.39 1.55
CA GLY A 77 11.33 -4.09 0.76
C GLY A 77 12.44 -3.38 1.53
N ARG A 78 13.47 -2.94 0.81
CA ARG A 78 14.76 -2.45 1.38
C ARG A 78 14.68 -1.09 2.09
N HIS A 79 13.49 -0.53 2.27
CA HIS A 79 13.26 0.82 2.78
C HIS A 79 12.42 0.86 4.08
N SER A 80 11.98 -0.27 4.64
CA SER A 80 11.67 -0.34 6.07
C SER A 80 12.96 -0.13 6.85
N ALA A 81 12.88 0.60 7.96
CA ALA A 81 14.02 1.11 8.71
C ALA A 81 15.23 0.16 8.78
N GLY A 82 16.39 0.68 8.37
CA GLY A 82 17.68 0.29 8.95
C GLY A 82 18.25 -1.08 8.62
N ARG A 83 17.71 -1.87 7.67
CA ARG A 83 18.40 -3.11 7.30
C ARG A 83 19.71 -2.77 6.57
N PRO A 84 20.89 -3.05 7.14
CA PRO A 84 22.16 -2.77 6.49
C PRO A 84 22.19 -3.52 5.16
N ARG A 85 22.79 -2.90 4.14
CA ARG A 85 23.24 -3.65 2.96
C ARG A 85 24.05 -4.83 3.49
N ARG A 86 23.62 -6.08 3.25
CA ARG A 86 24.60 -7.16 3.12
C ARG A 86 25.42 -6.74 1.89
N SER A 87 26.48 -5.98 2.11
CA SER A 87 27.55 -5.90 1.13
C SER A 87 27.95 -7.35 0.88
N ALA A 88 27.92 -7.74 -0.39
CA ALA A 88 28.64 -8.93 -0.81
C ALA A 88 30.12 -8.63 -0.56
N LEU A 89 30.61 -8.95 0.64
CA LEU A 89 31.98 -9.36 0.80
C LEU A 89 32.05 -10.76 0.18
N ALA A 90 32.28 -10.78 -1.14
CA ALA A 90 32.90 -11.89 -1.83
C ALA A 90 34.17 -11.29 -2.42
N GLN A 91 35.27 -11.49 -1.71
CA GLN A 91 36.61 -11.54 -2.30
C GLN A 91 36.72 -12.84 -3.10
#